data_AF-A0A348XGR7-F1
#
_entry.id   AF-A0A348XGR7-F1
#
_cell.length_a   1.000
_cell.length_b   1.000
_cell.length_c   1.000
_cell.angle_alpha   90.00
_cell.angle_beta   90.00
_cell.angle_gamma   90.00
#
_symmetry.space_group_name_H-M   'P 1'
#
loop_
_entity.id
_entity.type
_entity.pdbx_description
1 polymer ?
#
loop_
_entity_poly.entity_id
_entity_poly.type
_entity_poly.pdbx_seq_one_letter_code
_entity_poly.pdbx_strand_id
1 'polypeptide(L)'
;SALWSCIKYVELNPVRAGITDDPADYRFSSWGAWSGSGKHPFGREFFNHVKRSLGNRAKGWAIAEVAAELRADMAKTIEAERNDATSESVKTAYAEAKRRPSLQLVATRRMRYWTDGAVIGSKLFVQKVAIDLYGEEKAKRRRYGRGELPEGGALFSLRCLRQQT
;
A
#
# COMPACT_ATOMS: atom_id res chain seq x y z
N SER A 1 1.88 -20.68 -7.75
CA SER A 1 1.31 -20.95 -9.08
C SER A 1 2.05 -20.15 -10.14
N ALA A 2 1.97 -20.50 -11.42
CA ALA A 2 2.64 -19.76 -12.50
C ALA A 2 2.18 -18.29 -12.57
N LEU A 3 0.89 -18.02 -12.43
CA LEU A 3 0.35 -16.65 -12.39
C LEU A 3 0.96 -15.83 -11.25
N TRP A 4 1.06 -16.40 -10.05
CA TRP A 4 1.64 -15.71 -8.89
C TRP A 4 3.12 -15.36 -9.11
N SER A 5 3.89 -16.28 -9.67
CA SER A 5 5.29 -16.01 -10.05
C SER A 5 5.39 -14.91 -11.12
N CYS A 6 4.51 -14.93 -12.12
CA CYS A 6 4.46 -13.91 -13.16
C CYS A 6 4.13 -12.51 -12.60
N ILE A 7 3.12 -12.41 -11.72
CA ILE A 7 2.79 -11.15 -11.05
C ILE A 7 4.02 -10.61 -10.31
N LYS A 8 4.67 -11.43 -9.48
CA LYS A 8 5.88 -10.99 -8.75
C LYS A 8 7.00 -10.57 -9.68
N TYR A 9 7.21 -11.30 -10.78
CA TYR A 9 8.23 -10.97 -11.75
C TYR A 9 8.01 -9.55 -12.32
N VAL A 10 6.79 -9.25 -12.76
CA VAL A 10 6.43 -7.92 -13.29
C VAL A 10 6.59 -6.84 -12.24
N GLU A 11 6.06 -7.05 -11.04
CA GLU A 11 6.08 -6.05 -9.97
C GLU A 11 7.49 -5.81 -9.38
N LEU A 12 8.41 -6.77 -9.49
CA LEU A 12 9.80 -6.65 -9.06
C LEU A 12 10.73 -6.03 -10.11
N ASN A 13 10.29 -5.88 -11.36
CA ASN A 13 11.12 -5.32 -12.43
C ASN A 13 11.71 -3.94 -12.10
N PRO A 14 11.00 -2.99 -11.47
CA PRO A 14 11.57 -1.71 -11.09
C PRO A 14 12.75 -1.83 -10.11
N VAL A 15 12.70 -2.82 -9.21
CA VAL A 15 13.80 -3.11 -8.28
C VAL A 15 14.98 -3.72 -9.00
N ARG A 16 14.73 -4.73 -9.85
CA ARG A 16 15.78 -5.39 -10.64
C ARG A 16 16.47 -4.46 -11.63
N ALA A 17 15.73 -3.48 -12.14
CA ALA A 17 16.26 -2.43 -13.01
C ALA A 17 16.98 -1.31 -12.24
N GLY A 18 17.03 -1.36 -10.89
CA GLY A 18 17.68 -0.34 -10.06
C GLY A 18 16.93 1.00 -10.02
N ILE A 19 15.65 1.03 -10.37
CA ILE A 19 14.84 2.27 -10.39
C ILE A 19 14.35 2.61 -8.97
N THR A 20 14.02 1.61 -8.15
CA THR A 20 13.52 1.77 -6.78
C THR A 20 13.97 0.63 -5.88
N ASP A 21 14.19 0.88 -4.59
CA ASP A 21 14.53 -0.19 -3.63
C ASP A 21 13.32 -1.04 -3.20
N ASP A 22 12.12 -0.45 -3.18
CA ASP A 22 10.85 -1.15 -2.88
C ASP A 22 9.92 -1.07 -4.11
N PRO A 23 9.33 -2.20 -4.57
CA PRO A 23 8.46 -2.22 -5.74
C PRO A 23 7.20 -1.35 -5.56
N ALA A 24 6.76 -1.11 -4.32
CA ALA A 24 5.64 -0.23 -4.02
C ALA A 24 5.96 1.25 -4.27
N ASP A 25 7.23 1.59 -4.49
CA ASP A 25 7.67 2.97 -4.73
C ASP A 25 7.60 3.35 -6.21
N TYR A 26 7.52 2.36 -7.10
CA TYR A 26 7.31 2.58 -8.52
C TYR A 26 5.82 2.73 -8.89
N ARG A 27 5.35 3.97 -9.05
CA ARG A 27 3.92 4.29 -9.26
C ARG A 27 3.31 3.68 -10.53
N PHE A 28 4.12 3.41 -11.55
CA PHE A 28 3.65 2.93 -12.86
C PHE A 28 3.47 1.41 -12.93
N SER A 29 3.60 0.70 -11.80
CA SER A 29 3.18 -0.70 -11.68
C SER A 29 1.83 -0.85 -10.98
N SER A 30 1.23 -2.04 -11.08
CA SER A 30 -0.06 -2.29 -10.44
C SER A 30 0.07 -2.37 -8.92
N TRP A 31 1.20 -2.87 -8.41
CA TRP A 31 1.51 -2.89 -6.97
C TRP A 31 1.78 -1.50 -6.40
N GLY A 32 2.54 -0.65 -7.10
CA GLY A 32 2.78 0.72 -6.69
C GLY A 32 1.49 1.54 -6.66
N ALA A 33 0.66 1.43 -7.71
CA ALA A 33 -0.66 2.05 -7.76
C ALA A 33 -1.59 1.55 -6.64
N TRP A 34 -1.57 0.24 -6.35
CA TRP A 34 -2.37 -0.33 -5.26
C TRP A 34 -1.91 0.15 -3.89
N SER A 35 -0.60 0.16 -3.63
CA SER A 35 -0.01 0.66 -2.39
C SER A 35 -0.31 2.15 -2.18
N GLY A 36 -0.27 2.93 -3.26
CA GLY A 36 -0.50 4.38 -3.28
C GLY A 36 -1.98 4.81 -3.36
N SER A 37 -2.94 3.90 -3.52
CA SER A 37 -4.38 4.26 -3.58
C SER A 37 -5.26 3.46 -2.63
N GLY A 38 -4.77 2.28 -2.20
CA GLY A 38 -5.59 1.27 -1.53
C GLY A 38 -6.51 0.48 -2.46
N LYS A 39 -6.48 0.72 -3.78
CA LYS A 39 -7.29 0.02 -4.78
C LYS A 39 -6.39 -0.56 -5.87
N HIS A 40 -6.57 -1.84 -6.17
CA HIS A 40 -5.86 -2.45 -7.30
C HIS A 40 -6.43 -1.92 -8.63
N PRO A 41 -5.60 -1.59 -9.64
CA PRO A 41 -6.08 -1.05 -10.93
C PRO A 41 -7.12 -1.94 -11.64
N PHE A 42 -6.94 -3.26 -11.57
CA PHE A 42 -7.87 -4.25 -12.15
C PHE A 42 -9.04 -4.65 -11.22
N GLY A 43 -9.24 -3.93 -10.11
CA GLY A 43 -10.39 -4.12 -9.24
C GLY A 43 -10.53 -5.54 -8.67
N ARG A 44 -11.79 -6.02 -8.57
CA ARG A 44 -12.11 -7.33 -7.95
C ARG A 44 -11.62 -8.53 -8.77
N GLU A 45 -11.55 -8.39 -10.08
CA GLU A 45 -11.21 -9.50 -10.98
C GLU A 45 -9.78 -10.00 -10.78
N PHE A 46 -8.83 -9.11 -10.54
CA PHE A 46 -7.47 -9.50 -10.16
C PHE A 46 -7.48 -10.47 -8.98
N PHE A 47 -8.23 -10.16 -7.92
CA PHE A 47 -8.31 -11.01 -6.74
C PHE A 47 -9.00 -12.35 -7.01
N ASN A 48 -10.04 -12.36 -7.86
CA ASN A 48 -10.72 -13.59 -8.26
C ASN A 48 -9.74 -14.54 -8.99
N HIS A 49 -9.01 -14.02 -9.98
CA HIS A 49 -8.03 -14.79 -10.75
C HIS A 49 -6.85 -15.26 -9.90
N VAL A 50 -6.31 -14.40 -9.04
CA VAL A 50 -5.24 -14.75 -8.10
C VAL A 50 -5.69 -15.86 -7.15
N LYS A 51 -6.86 -15.72 -6.51
CA LYS A 51 -7.36 -16.72 -5.57
C LYS A 51 -7.63 -18.06 -6.26
N ARG A 52 -8.22 -18.04 -7.46
CA ARG A 52 -8.42 -19.25 -8.26
C ARG A 52 -7.09 -19.92 -8.61
N SER A 53 -6.08 -19.14 -8.98
CA SER A 53 -4.76 -19.68 -9.33
C SER A 53 -3.99 -20.25 -8.13
N LEU A 54 -4.19 -19.69 -6.94
CA LEU A 54 -3.60 -20.20 -5.70
C LEU A 54 -4.39 -21.37 -5.09
N GLY A 55 -5.59 -21.67 -5.60
CA GLY A 55 -6.41 -22.80 -5.18
C GLY A 55 -6.78 -22.74 -3.69
N ASN A 56 -6.75 -23.89 -3.02
CA ASN A 56 -7.15 -24.02 -1.62
C ASN A 56 -6.36 -23.11 -0.67
N ARG A 57 -5.11 -22.75 -1.01
CA ARG A 57 -4.27 -21.84 -0.20
C ARG A 57 -4.93 -20.48 0.03
N ALA A 58 -5.66 -19.97 -0.96
CA ALA A 58 -6.21 -18.61 -0.94
C ALA A 58 -7.73 -18.54 -1.04
N LYS A 59 -8.44 -19.69 -0.97
CA LYS A 59 -9.90 -19.77 -1.16
C LYS A 59 -10.68 -18.84 -0.21
N GLY A 60 -10.19 -18.67 1.02
CA GLY A 60 -10.80 -17.80 2.04
C GLY A 60 -10.19 -16.41 2.18
N TRP A 61 -9.19 -16.06 1.38
CA TRP A 61 -8.45 -14.81 1.60
C TRP A 61 -9.28 -13.56 1.26
N ALA A 62 -9.27 -12.62 2.19
CA ALA A 62 -9.63 -11.24 1.98
C ALA A 62 -8.59 -10.53 1.10
N ILE A 63 -8.98 -9.40 0.50
CA ILE A 63 -8.09 -8.56 -0.32
C ILE A 63 -6.83 -8.16 0.45
N ALA A 64 -6.96 -7.86 1.74
CA ALA A 64 -5.83 -7.47 2.60
C ALA A 64 -4.84 -8.63 2.81
N GLU A 65 -5.31 -9.88 2.83
CA GLU A 65 -4.46 -11.06 2.98
C GLU A 65 -3.69 -11.36 1.69
N VAL A 66 -4.34 -11.22 0.53
CA VAL A 66 -3.64 -11.27 -0.77
C VAL A 66 -2.55 -10.21 -0.84
N ALA A 67 -2.84 -8.97 -0.40
CA ALA A 67 -1.86 -7.89 -0.37
C ALA A 67 -0.68 -8.20 0.56
N ALA A 68 -0.96 -8.73 1.75
CA ALA A 68 0.06 -9.09 2.72
C ALA A 68 0.94 -10.24 2.22
N GLU A 69 0.35 -11.26 1.60
CA GLU A 69 1.10 -12.33 0.95
C GLU A 69 1.98 -11.81 -0.17
N LEU A 70 1.44 -11.01 -1.10
CA LEU A 70 2.21 -10.51 -2.22
C LEU A 70 3.40 -9.67 -1.77
N ARG A 71 3.19 -8.77 -0.80
CA ARG A 71 4.25 -7.96 -0.19
C ARG A 71 5.34 -8.82 0.45
N ALA A 72 4.94 -9.80 1.27
CA ALA A 72 5.86 -10.66 1.97
C ALA A 72 6.68 -11.54 1.01
N ASP A 73 6.04 -12.09 -0.02
CA ASP A 73 6.71 -12.89 -1.04
C ASP A 73 7.69 -12.08 -1.90
N MET A 74 7.37 -10.81 -2.19
CA MET A 74 8.28 -9.91 -2.89
C MET A 74 9.48 -9.55 -2.01
N ALA A 75 9.26 -9.16 -0.75
CA ALA A 75 10.35 -8.90 0.20
C ALA A 75 11.28 -10.11 0.37
N LYS A 76 10.69 -11.31 0.48
CA LYS A 76 11.42 -12.58 0.48
C LYS A 76 12.29 -12.74 -0.77
N THR A 77 11.76 -12.40 -1.94
CA THR A 77 12.47 -12.53 -3.23
C THR A 77 13.61 -11.53 -3.31
N ILE A 78 13.37 -10.27 -2.93
CA ILE A 78 14.39 -9.22 -2.90
C ILE A 78 15.54 -9.62 -1.98
N GLU A 79 15.23 -10.09 -0.77
CA GLU A 79 16.25 -10.52 0.18
C GLU A 79 17.02 -11.74 -0.33
N ALA A 80 16.34 -12.73 -0.92
CA ALA A 80 16.98 -13.93 -1.46
C ALA A 80 17.86 -13.66 -2.70
N GLU A 81 17.64 -12.56 -3.41
CA GLU A 81 18.46 -12.12 -4.55
C GLU A 81 19.74 -11.37 -4.11
N ARG A 82 19.93 -11.11 -2.80
CA ARG A 82 21.16 -10.50 -2.26
C ARG A 82 22.30 -11.52 -2.12
N ASN A 83 23.54 -11.06 -2.29
CA ASN A 83 24.73 -11.90 -2.19
C ASN A 83 24.99 -12.45 -0.78
N ASP A 84 24.56 -11.75 0.25
CA ASP A 84 24.74 -12.07 1.67
C ASP A 84 23.48 -12.68 2.32
N ALA A 85 22.50 -13.07 1.50
CA ALA A 85 21.23 -13.61 1.97
C ALA A 85 21.41 -14.90 2.78
N THR A 86 20.75 -14.96 3.93
CA THR A 86 20.68 -16.18 4.75
C THR A 86 19.26 -16.70 4.81
N SER A 87 19.08 -17.98 5.11
CA SER A 87 17.75 -18.55 5.35
C SER A 87 16.98 -17.79 6.44
N GLU A 88 17.69 -17.22 7.42
CA GLU A 88 17.08 -16.48 8.52
C GLU A 88 16.73 -15.03 8.14
N SER A 89 17.58 -14.36 7.36
CA SER A 89 17.26 -13.01 6.84
C SER A 89 16.07 -13.06 5.90
N VAL A 90 16.00 -14.06 5.03
CA VAL A 90 14.87 -14.28 4.11
C VAL A 90 13.54 -14.53 4.84
N LYS A 91 13.57 -15.30 5.94
CA LYS A 91 12.38 -15.51 6.79
C LYS A 91 11.97 -14.23 7.52
N THR A 92 12.95 -13.49 8.03
CA THR A 92 12.72 -12.21 8.73
C THR A 92 12.08 -11.20 7.78
N ALA A 93 12.65 -11.01 6.58
CA ALA A 93 12.10 -10.14 5.55
C ALA A 93 10.65 -10.49 5.19
N TYR A 94 10.34 -11.78 5.04
CA TYR A 94 8.98 -12.24 4.82
C TYR A 94 8.06 -11.87 6.00
N ALA A 95 8.46 -12.18 7.24
CA ALA A 95 7.64 -11.97 8.43
C ALA A 95 7.38 -10.48 8.70
N GLU A 96 8.39 -9.63 8.55
CA GLU A 96 8.27 -8.18 8.71
C GLU A 96 7.38 -7.58 7.64
N ALA A 97 7.61 -7.92 6.36
CA ALA A 97 6.80 -7.44 5.26
C ALA A 97 5.36 -7.95 5.30
N LYS A 98 5.08 -9.06 6.00
CA LYS A 98 3.70 -9.55 6.23
C LYS A 98 2.89 -8.59 7.10
N ARG A 99 3.54 -7.87 8.02
CA ARG A 99 2.89 -6.93 8.94
C ARG A 99 2.23 -5.79 8.15
N ARG A 100 1.24 -5.15 8.79
CA ARG A 100 0.60 -3.98 8.17
C ARG A 100 1.62 -2.84 8.07
N PRO A 101 1.78 -2.21 6.89
CA PRO A 101 2.61 -1.03 6.75
C PRO A 101 2.19 0.09 7.70
N SER A 102 3.16 0.88 8.18
CA SER A 102 2.89 2.06 9.00
C SER A 102 2.04 3.08 8.24
N LEU A 103 1.25 3.89 8.95
CA LEU A 103 0.50 4.95 8.28
C LEU A 103 1.44 5.90 7.55
N GLN A 104 2.58 6.23 8.15
CA GLN A 104 3.59 7.11 7.57
C GLN A 104 4.00 6.61 6.19
N LEU A 105 4.38 5.33 6.07
CA LEU A 105 4.76 4.72 4.79
C LEU A 105 3.59 4.72 3.80
N VAL A 106 2.39 4.38 4.25
CA VAL A 106 1.20 4.42 3.40
C VAL A 106 0.90 5.85 2.93
N ALA A 107 1.07 6.84 3.80
CA ALA A 107 0.83 8.25 3.53
C ALA A 107 1.85 8.80 2.54
N THR A 108 3.15 8.53 2.71
CA THR A 108 4.19 8.95 1.75
C THR A 108 3.94 8.32 0.38
N ARG A 109 3.58 7.03 0.31
CA ARG A 109 3.22 6.37 -0.96
C ARG A 109 2.02 7.00 -1.65
N ARG A 110 1.07 7.50 -0.87
CA ARG A 110 -0.17 8.14 -1.32
C ARG A 110 -0.02 9.64 -1.61
N MET A 111 0.99 10.29 -1.06
CA MET A 111 1.19 11.75 -1.08
C MET A 111 2.56 12.15 -1.67
N ARG A 112 3.23 11.22 -2.37
CA ARG A 112 4.60 11.37 -2.92
C ARG A 112 4.81 12.64 -3.76
N TYR A 113 3.74 13.09 -4.40
CA TYR A 113 3.60 14.44 -4.92
C TYR A 113 2.29 14.94 -4.34
N TRP A 114 2.25 16.17 -3.82
CA TRP A 114 1.10 16.81 -3.16
C TRP A 114 -0.10 17.05 -4.10
N THR A 115 -0.35 16.14 -5.04
CA THR A 115 -1.40 16.23 -6.05
C THR A 115 -2.74 15.67 -5.59
N ASP A 116 -2.78 14.80 -4.56
CA ASP A 116 -4.02 14.16 -4.04
C ASP A 116 -4.24 14.34 -2.51
N GLY A 117 -3.31 14.97 -1.80
CA GLY A 117 -3.42 15.30 -0.37
C GLY A 117 -3.92 16.74 -0.18
N ALA A 118 -4.93 16.95 0.67
CA ALA A 118 -5.41 18.30 0.99
C ALA A 118 -4.69 18.87 2.23
N VAL A 119 -4.65 18.11 3.32
CA VAL A 119 -4.00 18.54 4.57
C VAL A 119 -3.62 17.35 5.46
N ILE A 120 -2.52 17.48 6.22
CA ILE A 120 -2.14 16.59 7.33
C ILE A 120 -1.97 17.43 8.60
N GLY A 121 -2.25 16.84 9.77
CA GLY A 121 -2.02 17.52 11.05
C GLY A 121 -2.87 16.97 12.19
N SER A 122 -3.13 17.80 13.21
CA SER A 122 -4.03 17.44 14.30
C SER A 122 -5.46 17.25 13.80
N LYS A 123 -6.27 16.48 14.54
CA LYS A 123 -7.67 16.22 14.17
C LYS A 123 -8.45 17.52 13.94
N LEU A 124 -8.30 18.47 14.86
CA LEU A 124 -8.98 19.76 14.81
C LEU A 124 -8.55 20.58 13.59
N PHE A 125 -7.25 20.61 13.29
CA PHE A 125 -6.74 21.33 12.11
C PHE A 125 -7.27 20.72 10.81
N VAL A 126 -7.24 19.40 10.69
CA VAL A 126 -7.76 18.68 9.51
C VAL A 126 -9.27 18.88 9.35
N GLN A 127 -10.02 18.91 10.45
CA GLN A 127 -11.45 19.19 10.44
C GLN A 127 -11.75 20.63 10.01
N LYS A 128 -11.00 21.61 10.51
CA LYS A 128 -11.15 23.02 10.11
C LYS A 128 -10.98 23.18 8.60
N VAL A 129 -9.88 22.66 8.05
CA VAL A 129 -9.63 22.72 6.59
C VAL A 129 -10.71 21.96 5.80
N ALA A 130 -11.25 20.85 6.33
CA ALA A 130 -12.35 20.15 5.67
C ALA A 130 -13.64 20.96 5.62
N ILE A 131 -13.94 21.73 6.67
CA ILE A 131 -15.08 22.67 6.72
C ILE A 131 -14.88 23.77 5.68
N ASP A 132 -13.70 24.37 5.63
CA ASP A 132 -13.37 25.45 4.68
C ASP A 132 -13.48 24.96 3.21
N LEU A 133 -13.07 23.72 2.92
CA LEU A 133 -13.07 23.17 1.56
C LEU A 133 -14.43 22.60 1.11
N TYR A 134 -15.21 22.01 2.01
CA TYR A 134 -16.40 21.22 1.65
C TYR A 134 -17.70 21.66 2.33
N GLY A 135 -17.64 22.60 3.28
CA GLY A 135 -18.73 22.97 4.15
C GLY A 135 -18.92 22.02 5.35
N GLU A 136 -19.58 22.52 6.39
CA GLU A 136 -19.68 21.87 7.69
C GLU A 136 -20.36 20.49 7.65
N GLU A 137 -21.48 20.38 6.94
CA GLU A 137 -22.24 19.14 6.79
C GLU A 137 -21.42 18.01 6.15
N LYS A 138 -20.66 18.33 5.09
CA LYS A 138 -19.82 17.34 4.39
C LYS A 138 -18.59 16.98 5.21
N ALA A 139 -18.00 17.95 5.92
CA ALA A 139 -16.84 17.72 6.78
C ALA A 139 -17.16 16.76 7.94
N LYS A 140 -18.34 16.86 8.55
CA LYS A 140 -18.78 15.96 9.64
C LYS A 140 -18.92 14.50 9.18
N ARG A 141 -19.31 14.26 7.93
CA ARG A 141 -19.53 12.91 7.36
C ARG A 141 -18.24 12.26 6.82
N ARG A 142 -17.16 13.01 6.64
CA ARG A 142 -15.90 12.49 6.10
C ARG A 142 -15.11 11.71 7.15
N ARG A 143 -14.48 10.61 6.70
CA ARG A 143 -13.48 9.89 7.48
C ARG A 143 -12.10 10.47 7.23
N TYR A 144 -11.39 10.77 8.31
CA TYR A 144 -10.01 11.23 8.29
C TYR A 144 -9.07 10.05 8.52
N GLY A 145 -8.00 9.94 7.73
CA GLY A 145 -7.00 8.89 7.94
C GLY A 145 -6.25 9.17 9.23
N ARG A 146 -6.29 8.26 10.21
CA ARG A 146 -5.62 8.37 11.51
C ARG A 146 -4.42 7.45 11.59
N GLY A 147 -3.32 7.92 12.16
CA GLY A 147 -2.17 7.10 12.54
C GLY A 147 -1.43 7.68 13.72
N GLU A 148 -0.50 6.90 14.27
CA GLU A 148 0.22 7.24 15.49
C GLU A 148 1.63 7.68 15.17
N LEU A 149 2.09 8.73 15.83
CA LEU A 149 3.46 9.22 15.70
C LEU A 149 4.41 8.36 16.56
N PRO A 150 5.69 8.20 16.16
CA PRO A 150 6.68 7.44 16.93
C PRO A 150 6.86 7.97 18.36
N GLU A 151 6.72 9.28 18.54
CA GLU A 151 6.90 9.98 19.82
C GLU A 151 5.60 10.05 20.66
N GLY A 152 4.53 9.41 20.20
CA GLY A 152 3.20 9.49 20.80
C GLY A 152 2.31 10.55 20.17
N GLY A 153 0.99 10.37 20.30
CA GLY A 153 -0.03 11.22 19.69
C GLY A 153 -0.54 10.73 18.34
N ALA A 154 -1.61 11.36 17.85
CA ALA A 154 -2.32 10.95 16.64
C ALA A 154 -2.24 12.00 15.53
N LEU A 155 -1.81 11.56 14.34
CA LEU A 155 -1.79 12.34 13.12
C LEU A 155 -3.03 12.01 12.27
N PHE A 156 -3.66 13.04 11.72
CA PHE A 156 -4.82 12.94 10.84
C PHE A 156 -4.49 13.45 9.44
N SER A 157 -5.21 12.95 8.44
CA SER A 157 -5.08 13.38 7.04
C SER A 157 -6.44 13.49 6.32
N LEU A 158 -6.55 14.50 5.46
CA LEU A 158 -7.65 14.71 4.51
C LEU A 158 -7.10 14.61 3.07
N ARG A 159 -7.83 13.88 2.22
CA ARG A 159 -7.50 13.70 0.79
C ARG A 159 -8.41 14.56 -0.07
N CYS A 160 -7.84 15.18 -1.09
CA CYS A 160 -8.62 15.73 -2.18
C CYS A 160 -8.87 14.60 -3.18
N LEU A 161 -9.98 13.88 -3.02
CA LEU A 161 -10.45 13.03 -4.11
C LEU A 161 -10.86 14.00 -5.23
N ARG A 162 -10.11 14.04 -6.33
CA ARG A 162 -10.58 14.69 -7.56
C ARG A 162 -12.04 14.28 -7.76
N GLN A 163 -12.90 15.24 -8.11
CA GLN A 163 -14.22 14.88 -8.64
C GLN A 163 -13.97 13.87 -9.76
N GLN A 164 -14.61 12.71 -9.68
CA GLN A 164 -14.72 11.84 -10.84
C GLN A 164 -15.46 12.66 -11.89
N THR A 165 -14.73 13.19 -12.86
CA THR A 165 -15.26 13.43 -14.21
C THR A 165 -15.71 12.11 -14.78
#